data_AF-A0A8J6R4C0-F1
#
_entry.id   AF-A0A8J6R4C0-F1
#
_cell.length_a   1.000
_cell.length_b   1.000
_cell.length_c   1.000
_cell.angle_alpha   90.00
_cell.angle_beta   90.00
_cell.angle_gamma   90.00
#
_symmetry.space_group_name_H-M   'P 1'
#
loop_
_entity.id
_entity.type
_entity.pdbx_description
1 polymer ?
#
loop_
_entity_poly.entity_id
_entity_poly.type
_entity_poly.pdbx_seq_one_letter_code
_entity_poly.pdbx_strand_id
1 'polypeptide(L)' 'MAIQELVDRILVSRRISRTDQNRFMSALLAKNSLSTEDQQQITRVFDGLQTGLIRVVD' A
#
# COMPACT_ATOMS: atom_id res chain seq x y z
N MET A 1 8.54 2.76 -10.15
CA MET A 1 7.59 3.47 -9.29
C MET A 1 7.97 3.16 -7.85
N ALA A 2 8.27 4.16 -7.05
CA ALA A 2 8.61 3.95 -5.65
C ALA A 2 7.35 3.49 -4.88
N ILE A 3 7.52 2.66 -3.85
CA ILE A 3 6.40 2.17 -3.02
C ILE A 3 5.56 3.35 -2.48
N GLN A 4 6.24 4.45 -2.15
CA GLN A 4 5.61 5.70 -1.72
C GLN A 4 4.54 6.21 -2.70
N GLU A 5 4.85 6.25 -4.01
CA GLU A 5 3.92 6.78 -5.02
C GLU A 5 2.66 5.91 -5.14
N LEU A 6 2.80 4.60 -4.94
CA LEU A 6 1.67 3.67 -4.93
C LEU A 6 0.80 3.88 -3.69
N VAL A 7 1.42 4.05 -2.51
CA VAL A 7 0.71 4.35 -1.27
C VAL A 7 -0.04 5.67 -1.35
N ASP A 8 0.61 6.72 -1.86
CA ASP A 8 -0.03 8.02 -1.99
C ASP A 8 -1.22 7.97 -2.95
N ARG A 9 -1.10 7.23 -4.06
CA ARG A 9 -2.23 7.00 -4.97
C ARG A 9 -3.39 6.28 -4.28
N ILE A 10 -3.13 5.25 -3.47
CA ILE A 10 -4.16 4.52 -2.72
C ILE A 10 -4.84 5.43 -1.70
N LEU A 11 -4.07 6.22 -0.94
CA LEU A 11 -4.59 7.11 0.10
C LEU A 11 -5.40 8.27 -0.49
N VAL A 12 -4.94 8.88 -1.58
CA VAL A 12 -5.65 9.97 -2.26
C VAL A 12 -6.95 9.46 -2.90
N SER A 13 -6.89 8.32 -3.59
CA SER A 13 -8.08 7.75 -4.22
C SER A 13 -9.03 7.07 -3.23
N ARG A 14 -8.57 6.79 -2.00
CA ARG A 14 -9.25 6.01 -0.96
C ARG A 14 -9.69 4.64 -1.46
N ARG A 15 -8.96 4.09 -2.43
CA ARG A 15 -9.31 2.88 -3.15
C ARG A 15 -8.06 2.04 -3.33
N ILE A 16 -8.20 0.74 -3.16
CA ILE A 16 -7.17 -0.22 -3.51
C ILE A 16 -7.79 -1.31 -4.37
N SER A 17 -7.25 -1.53 -5.57
CA SER A 17 -7.62 -2.66 -6.42
C SER A 17 -6.79 -3.90 -6.10
N ARG A 18 -7.23 -5.07 -6.56
CA ARG A 18 -6.39 -6.29 -6.55
C ARG A 18 -5.06 -6.04 -7.27
N THR A 19 -5.06 -5.26 -8.35
CA THR A 19 -3.85 -4.90 -9.09
C THR A 19 -2.91 -4.03 -8.25
N ASP A 20 -3.45 -3.05 -7.52
CA ASP A 20 -2.65 -2.22 -6.62
C ASP A 20 -2.07 -3.05 -5.47
N GLN A 21 -2.86 -3.96 -4.89
CA GLN A 21 -2.41 -4.92 -3.87
C GLN A 21 -1.24 -5.78 -4.38
N ASN A 22 -1.38 -6.38 -5.56
CA ASN A 22 -0.33 -7.22 -6.14
C ASN A 22 0.96 -6.43 -6.38
N ARG A 23 0.85 -5.21 -6.93
CA ARG A 23 2.00 -4.33 -7.14
C ARG A 23 2.69 -3.95 -5.83
N PHE A 24 1.90 -3.64 -4.80
CA PHE A 24 2.41 -3.30 -3.47
C PHE A 24 3.16 -4.47 -2.85
N MET A 25 2.56 -5.67 -2.88
CA MET A 25 3.16 -6.90 -2.35
C MET A 25 4.41 -7.31 -3.13
N SER A 26 4.38 -7.28 -4.47
CA SER A 26 5.55 -7.60 -5.28
C SER A 26 6.72 -6.65 -5.02
N ALA A 27 6.44 -5.35 -4.84
CA ALA A 27 7.48 -4.37 -4.53
C ALA A 27 8.11 -4.58 -3.15
N LEU A 28 7.33 -5.01 -2.15
CA LEU A 28 7.82 -5.30 -0.81
C LEU A 28 8.59 -6.63 -0.74
N LEU A 29 8.09 -7.68 -1.39
CA LEU A 29 8.74 -8.99 -1.43
C LEU A 29 10.03 -9.01 -2.24
N ALA A 30 10.21 -8.06 -3.16
CA ALA A 30 11.47 -7.89 -3.90
C ALA A 30 12.61 -7.33 -3.04
N LYS A 31 12.33 -6.84 -1.83
CA LYS A 31 13.35 -6.30 -0.91
C LYS A 31 13.89 -7.41 -0.01
N ASN A 32 15.22 -7.45 0.15
CA ASN A 32 15.89 -8.39 1.07
C ASN A 32 15.55 -8.14 2.55
N SER A 33 15.15 -6.92 2.89
CA SER A 33 14.66 -6.54 4.22
C SER A 33 13.75 -5.32 4.09
N LEU A 34 12.78 -5.21 5.01
CA LEU A 34 11.90 -4.04 5.09
C LEU A 34 12.55 -2.97 5.94
N SER A 35 12.75 -1.78 5.37
CA SER A 35 13.17 -0.61 6.13
C SER A 35 12.06 -0.10 7.04
N THR A 36 12.39 0.77 7.99
CA THR A 36 11.38 1.47 8.81
C THR A 36 10.39 2.25 7.94
N GLU A 37 10.86 2.86 6.85
CA GLU A 37 10.00 3.58 5.91
C GLU A 37 9.02 2.63 5.21
N ASP A 38 9.48 1.44 4.80
CA ASP A 38 8.61 0.43 4.19
C ASP A 38 7.51 -0.04 5.15
N GLN A 39 7.87 -0.25 6.42
CA GLN A 39 6.92 -0.62 7.46
C GLN A 39 5.89 0.49 7.67
N GLN A 40 6.30 1.76 7.70
CA GLN A 40 5.39 2.90 7.79
C GLN A 40 4.43 2.96 6.60
N GLN A 41 4.91 2.71 5.39
CA GLN A 41 4.06 2.65 4.19
C GLN A 41 3.01 1.54 4.28
N ILE A 42 3.40 0.35 4.74
CA ILE A 42 2.47 -0.77 4.97
C ILE A 42 1.42 -0.38 6.01
N THR A 43 1.85 0.15 7.15
CA THR A 43 0.95 0.53 8.25
C THR A 43 -0.08 1.56 7.80
N ARG A 44 0.31 2.59 7.02
CA ARG A 44 -0.64 3.59 6.52
C ARG A 44 -1.75 2.99 5.66
N VAL A 45 -1.41 2.07 4.76
CA VAL A 45 -2.41 1.39 3.91
C VAL A 45 -3.28 0.45 4.74
N PHE A 46 -2.67 -0.29 5.67
CA PHE A 46 -3.38 -1.20 6.56
C PHE A 46 -4.39 -0.48 7.46
N ASP A 47 -3.98 0.60 8.13
CA ASP A 47 -4.83 1.40 8.99
C ASP A 47 -6.00 2.00 8.20
N GLY A 48 -5.73 2.48 6.98
CA GLY A 48 -6.77 2.98 6.09
C GLY A 48 -7.79 1.91 5.73
N LEU A 49 -7.37 0.67 5.52
CA LEU A 49 -8.28 -0.46 5.30
C LEU A 49 -9.05 -0.83 6.56
N GLN A 50 -8.37 -0.94 7.70
CA GLN A 50 -8.98 -1.34 8.97
C GLN A 50 -10.05 -0.36 9.45
N THR A 51 -9.81 0.93 9.25
CA THR A 51 -10.75 2.01 9.62
C THR A 51 -11.85 2.23 8.58
N GLY A 52 -11.79 1.56 7.44
CA GLY A 52 -12.73 1.75 6.32
C GLY A 52 -12.53 3.06 5.54
N LEU A 53 -11.45 3.80 5.80
CA LEU A 53 -11.05 4.99 5.03
C LEU A 53 -10.71 4.62 3.59
N ILE A 54 -10.03 3.49 3.38
CA ILE A 54 -9.74 2.91 2.08
C ILE A 54 -10.74 1.79 1.85
N ARG A 55 -11.37 1.78 0.66
CA ARG A 55 -12.18 0.65 0.23
C ARG A 55 -11.43 -0.21 -0.77
N VAL A 56 -11.55 -1.53 -0.61
CA VAL A 56 -11.18 -2.45 -1.67
C VAL A 56 -12.22 -2.30 -2.77
N VAL A 57 -11.74 -2.06 -3.99
CA VAL A 57 -12.57 -1.96 -5.18
C VAL A 57 -12.06 -3.01 -6.16
N ASP A 58 -12.98 -3.67 -6.86
CA ASP A 58 -12.71 -4.79 -7.78
C ASP A 58 -12.58 -6.18 -7.13
#